data_AF-A0A1S2NV89-F1
#
_entry.id   AF-A0A1S2NV89-F1
#
_cell.length_a   1.000
_cell.length_b   1.000
_cell.length_c   1.000
_cell.angle_alpha   90.00
_cell.angle_beta   90.00
_cell.angle_gamma   90.00
#
_symmetry.space_group_name_H-M   'P 1'
#
loop_
_entity.id
_entity.type
_entity.pdbx_description
1 polymer ?
#
loop_
_entity_poly.entity_id
_entity_poly.type
_entity_poly.pdbx_seq_one_letter_code
_entity_poly.pdbx_strand_id
1 'polypeptide(L)'
;MMLTASCTSQSSHHESKEPVYFQSLVSQVNGLYYHPFLREERGSAEAQFYALRTLEETGAKPRVTVGAETVAALRSDAVEASALWGRYWLVPLHDAGVSGVLGPGDTRNVEKLRTGGGWYEDPSLDRESDEGRLSATWAALEVEAATGSLGKLPAAEKAATVGWLGRLAGGRRPLDNAAALARCLHLLGEPVPASLTSVAAPDASGFTTRSGEERAALLEDTYNYVLLQESAGKKPHLDRGTWQQALTHNAESLDYEQLYDLVHILRAAGSPKGAFSAVTGRLERERMQDGTVRDPSSYLGTPDASLFVQRLRDVAGWRVRDKRLLRAVEEQANTPDAPRDGAARLSMAALKHSAGGAALSDQEAALCRDPSTVPDTVTADNVVNWQRAVWNCAESGVPTKAPSVNRWSVDDLENAQATATLVVGLHQAGQEDQIPGWLTADALRRWVDNPGPRANVYDHALIVRAYLLLGGHADESVVKQLARQFRAHRGCPGLPGLYRPDSEPACDLKTTWAVWELDKALDRKLGALPS
;
A
#
# COMPACT_ATOMS: atom_id res chain seq x y z
N MET A 1 62.04 -35.33 20.17
CA MET A 1 61.20 -35.59 18.98
C MET A 1 59.76 -35.66 19.45
N MET A 2 59.04 -34.54 19.37
CA MET A 2 57.66 -34.40 19.84
C MET A 2 56.70 -34.55 18.66
N LEU A 3 55.66 -35.35 18.87
CA LEU A 3 54.47 -35.46 18.03
C LEU A 3 53.63 -34.18 18.18
N THR A 4 53.36 -33.48 17.08
CA THR A 4 52.28 -32.49 17.01
C THR A 4 51.19 -32.99 16.07
N ALA A 5 50.11 -33.44 16.69
CA ALA A 5 48.86 -33.80 16.03
C ALA A 5 48.16 -32.55 15.50
N SER A 6 47.63 -32.69 14.29
CA SER A 6 46.80 -31.72 13.58
C SER A 6 45.40 -31.65 14.21
N CYS A 7 44.91 -30.45 14.47
CA CYS A 7 43.49 -30.16 14.74
C CYS A 7 43.09 -28.90 13.98
N THR A 8 42.84 -29.03 12.68
CA THR A 8 42.04 -28.05 11.93
C THR A 8 40.57 -28.31 12.20
N SER A 9 40.00 -27.60 13.17
CA SER A 9 38.55 -27.48 13.33
C SER A 9 38.00 -26.71 12.13
N GLN A 10 37.42 -27.42 11.17
CA GLN A 10 36.51 -26.82 10.20
C GLN A 10 35.27 -26.35 10.95
N SER A 11 35.26 -25.08 11.36
CA SER A 11 34.02 -24.38 11.68
C SER A 11 33.27 -24.19 10.36
N SER A 12 32.25 -25.01 10.15
CA SER A 12 31.27 -24.82 9.10
C SER A 12 30.54 -23.49 9.32
N HIS A 13 31.06 -22.40 8.72
CA HIS A 13 30.28 -21.19 8.53
C HIS A 13 29.16 -21.52 7.55
N HIS A 14 27.96 -21.79 8.07
CA HIS A 14 26.76 -21.63 7.26
C HIS A 14 26.64 -20.14 6.93
N GLU A 15 26.92 -19.77 5.68
CA GLU A 15 26.53 -18.47 5.16
C GLU A 15 24.99 -18.40 5.14
N SER A 16 24.43 -17.71 6.11
CA SER A 16 23.00 -17.38 6.14
C SER A 16 22.66 -16.54 4.91
N LYS A 17 21.60 -16.89 4.20
CA LYS A 17 21.11 -16.17 3.03
C LYS A 17 19.90 -15.33 3.39
N GLU A 18 19.79 -14.16 2.79
CA GLU A 18 18.61 -13.30 2.95
C GLU A 18 17.33 -14.08 2.61
N PRO A 19 16.32 -14.06 3.49
CA PRO A 19 15.04 -14.69 3.23
C PRO A 19 14.34 -14.11 1.99
N VAL A 20 13.83 -15.00 1.14
CA VAL A 20 13.14 -14.65 -0.12
C VAL A 20 11.96 -13.70 0.11
N TYR A 21 11.32 -13.74 1.28
CA TYR A 21 10.17 -12.89 1.57
C TYR A 21 10.50 -11.39 1.62
N PHE A 22 11.76 -10.97 1.80
CA PHE A 22 12.12 -9.55 1.67
C PHE A 22 11.85 -9.01 0.27
N GLN A 23 11.97 -9.85 -0.77
CA GLN A 23 11.64 -9.46 -2.15
C GLN A 23 10.16 -9.14 -2.33
N SER A 24 9.28 -9.69 -1.48
CA SER A 24 7.85 -9.37 -1.51
C SER A 24 7.54 -7.96 -1.00
N LEU A 25 8.48 -7.33 -0.29
CA LEU A 25 8.36 -5.97 0.23
C LEU A 25 8.85 -4.90 -0.74
N VAL A 26 9.23 -5.27 -1.97
CA VAL A 26 9.63 -4.29 -2.98
C VAL A 26 8.40 -3.77 -3.72
N SER A 27 8.21 -2.45 -3.67
CA SER A 27 7.19 -1.75 -4.42
C SER A 27 7.39 -1.95 -5.91
N GLN A 28 6.32 -2.32 -6.62
CA GLN A 28 6.34 -2.35 -8.08
C GLN A 28 6.22 -0.94 -8.69
N VAL A 29 5.77 0.04 -7.91
CA VAL A 29 5.57 1.42 -8.35
C VAL A 29 6.91 2.16 -8.48
N ASN A 30 7.74 2.10 -7.43
CA ASN A 30 8.98 2.88 -7.38
C ASN A 30 10.24 2.05 -7.09
N GLY A 31 10.13 0.72 -6.96
CA GLY A 31 11.27 -0.17 -6.73
C GLY A 31 11.91 -0.08 -5.34
N LEU A 32 11.42 0.79 -4.45
CA LEU A 32 11.84 0.86 -3.05
C LEU A 32 11.12 -0.19 -2.20
N TYR A 33 11.62 -0.46 -0.99
CA TYR A 33 10.91 -1.29 -0.03
C TYR A 33 9.79 -0.50 0.64
N TYR A 34 8.65 -1.11 0.90
CA TYR A 34 7.54 -0.54 1.67
C TYR A 34 7.41 -1.21 3.04
N HIS A 35 6.75 -0.54 3.99
CA HIS A 35 6.54 -1.08 5.33
C HIS A 35 5.52 -2.22 5.33
N PRO A 36 5.79 -3.38 5.98
CA PRO A 36 4.93 -4.56 5.84
C PRO A 36 3.49 -4.37 6.32
N PHE A 37 3.21 -3.43 7.23
CA PHE A 37 1.85 -3.15 7.67
C PHE A 37 0.92 -2.67 6.54
N LEU A 38 1.48 -2.09 5.48
CA LEU A 38 0.73 -1.69 4.28
C LEU A 38 0.13 -2.92 3.55
N ARG A 39 0.61 -4.15 3.82
CA ARG A 39 0.04 -5.41 3.25
C ARG A 39 -1.33 -5.76 3.76
N GLU A 40 -1.73 -5.15 4.86
CA GLU A 40 -3.05 -5.34 5.44
C GLU A 40 -3.99 -4.16 5.09
N GLU A 41 -3.50 -3.17 4.32
CA GLU A 41 -4.31 -2.06 3.85
C GLU A 41 -5.21 -2.50 2.68
N ARG A 42 -6.51 -2.30 2.89
CA ARG A 42 -7.55 -2.69 1.95
C ARG A 42 -7.75 -1.58 0.92
N GLY A 43 -7.99 -1.96 -0.34
CA GLY A 43 -8.38 -1.02 -1.38
C GLY A 43 -9.67 -0.28 -1.05
N SER A 44 -9.80 0.96 -1.54
CA SER A 44 -11.03 1.74 -1.51
C SER A 44 -12.23 0.97 -2.11
N ALA A 45 -13.45 1.44 -1.88
CA ALA A 45 -14.64 0.83 -2.49
C ALA A 45 -14.55 0.73 -4.03
N GLU A 46 -13.95 1.73 -4.67
CA GLU A 46 -13.67 1.75 -6.12
C GLU A 46 -12.64 0.68 -6.51
N ALA A 47 -11.54 0.54 -5.76
CA ALA A 47 -10.57 -0.52 -6.00
C ALA A 47 -11.19 -1.91 -5.83
N GLN A 48 -12.04 -2.10 -4.80
CA GLN A 48 -12.81 -3.33 -4.64
C GLN A 48 -13.74 -3.58 -5.83
N PHE A 49 -14.43 -2.54 -6.29
CA PHE A 49 -15.35 -2.62 -7.43
C PHE A 49 -14.66 -3.21 -8.66
N TYR A 50 -13.56 -2.60 -9.09
CA TYR A 50 -12.87 -3.01 -10.31
C TYR A 50 -12.20 -4.38 -10.18
N ALA A 51 -11.58 -4.68 -9.05
CA ALA A 51 -10.92 -5.96 -8.84
C ALA A 51 -11.92 -7.13 -8.77
N LEU A 52 -13.03 -6.97 -8.05
CA LEU A 52 -14.07 -8.02 -7.94
C LEU A 52 -14.74 -8.26 -9.29
N ARG A 53 -15.08 -7.21 -10.04
CA ARG A 53 -15.63 -7.37 -11.40
C ARG A 53 -14.63 -8.01 -12.35
N THR A 54 -13.36 -7.66 -12.26
CA THR A 54 -12.32 -8.32 -13.06
C THR A 54 -12.27 -9.81 -12.77
N LEU A 55 -12.30 -10.22 -11.49
CA LEU A 55 -12.37 -11.64 -11.13
C LEU A 55 -13.60 -12.33 -11.73
N GLU A 56 -14.77 -11.70 -11.67
CA GLU A 56 -16.00 -12.22 -12.30
C GLU A 56 -15.89 -12.38 -13.81
N GLU A 57 -15.33 -11.40 -14.51
CA GLU A 57 -15.08 -11.44 -15.97
C GLU A 57 -14.11 -12.57 -16.36
N THR A 58 -13.14 -12.91 -15.51
CA THR A 58 -12.29 -14.09 -15.70
C THR A 58 -13.01 -15.43 -15.42
N GLY A 59 -14.24 -15.36 -14.90
CA GLY A 59 -15.11 -16.50 -14.62
C GLY A 59 -15.06 -17.01 -13.19
N ALA A 60 -14.43 -16.27 -12.27
CA ALA A 60 -14.50 -16.53 -10.84
C ALA A 60 -15.85 -16.09 -10.27
N LYS A 61 -16.16 -16.52 -9.04
CA LYS A 61 -17.30 -16.03 -8.25
C LYS A 61 -16.76 -15.61 -6.89
N PRO A 62 -16.25 -14.38 -6.77
CA PRO A 62 -15.62 -13.95 -5.53
C PRO A 62 -16.63 -13.97 -4.38
N ARG A 63 -16.14 -14.27 -3.17
CA ARG A 63 -16.91 -14.18 -1.94
C ARG A 63 -16.13 -13.32 -0.97
N VAL A 64 -16.84 -12.43 -0.29
CA VAL A 64 -16.24 -11.50 0.66
C VAL A 64 -16.94 -11.63 2.01
N THR A 65 -16.16 -11.75 3.09
CA THR A 65 -16.62 -11.96 4.46
C THR A 65 -15.94 -10.96 5.40
N VAL A 66 -16.45 -9.73 5.41
CA VAL A 66 -15.96 -8.64 6.27
C VAL A 66 -16.89 -8.38 7.45
N GLY A 67 -16.33 -7.88 8.56
CA GLY A 67 -17.07 -7.50 9.76
C GLY A 67 -17.84 -6.19 9.59
N ALA A 68 -18.82 -5.94 10.48
CA ALA A 68 -19.72 -4.79 10.40
C ALA A 68 -18.98 -3.43 10.43
N GLU A 69 -17.90 -3.32 11.19
CA GLU A 69 -17.08 -2.11 11.25
C GLU A 69 -16.42 -1.79 9.90
N THR A 70 -15.83 -2.80 9.25
CA THR A 70 -15.27 -2.67 7.91
C THR A 70 -16.32 -2.31 6.87
N VAL A 71 -17.52 -2.91 6.96
CA VAL A 71 -18.64 -2.54 6.08
C VAL A 71 -19.02 -1.07 6.28
N ALA A 72 -19.09 -0.60 7.52
CA ALA A 72 -19.41 0.79 7.83
C ALA A 72 -18.36 1.76 7.28
N ALA A 73 -17.08 1.43 7.42
CA ALA A 73 -15.97 2.23 6.87
C ALA A 73 -16.03 2.31 5.33
N LEU A 74 -16.05 1.16 4.65
CA LEU A 74 -16.15 1.10 3.17
C LEU A 74 -17.34 1.89 2.64
N ARG A 75 -18.48 1.81 3.33
CA ARG A 75 -19.69 2.52 2.97
C ARG A 75 -19.57 4.02 3.20
N SER A 76 -19.01 4.44 4.34
CA SER A 76 -18.82 5.85 4.67
C SER A 76 -17.94 6.52 3.62
N ASP A 77 -16.78 5.93 3.36
CA ASP A 77 -15.78 6.47 2.42
C ASP A 77 -16.36 6.57 1.01
N ALA A 78 -17.08 5.54 0.56
CA ALA A 78 -17.69 5.52 -0.77
C ALA A 78 -18.74 6.64 -0.92
N VAL A 79 -19.67 6.76 0.03
CA VAL A 79 -20.75 7.76 -0.05
C VAL A 79 -20.25 9.18 0.16
N GLU A 80 -19.15 9.36 0.89
CA GLU A 80 -18.47 10.65 1.01
C GLU A 80 -17.83 11.09 -0.31
N ALA A 81 -17.20 10.16 -1.05
CA ALA A 81 -16.63 10.45 -2.35
C ALA A 81 -17.70 10.86 -3.40
N SER A 82 -18.82 10.13 -3.43
CA SER A 82 -19.94 10.45 -4.31
C SER A 82 -21.23 9.77 -3.85
N ALA A 83 -22.36 10.48 -3.94
CA ALA A 83 -23.62 9.93 -3.50
C ALA A 83 -24.13 8.80 -4.42
N LEU A 84 -23.80 8.83 -5.71
CA LEU A 84 -24.24 7.84 -6.69
C LEU A 84 -23.11 6.89 -7.11
N TRP A 85 -21.96 7.40 -7.57
CA TRP A 85 -20.80 6.57 -7.93
C TRP A 85 -20.27 5.78 -6.74
N GLY A 86 -20.21 6.40 -5.57
CA GLY A 86 -19.86 5.71 -4.33
C GLY A 86 -20.72 4.48 -4.06
N ARG A 87 -22.04 4.61 -4.23
CA ARG A 87 -22.97 3.48 -4.07
C ARG A 87 -22.82 2.44 -5.17
N TYR A 88 -22.55 2.87 -6.40
CA TYR A 88 -22.29 1.98 -7.51
C TYR A 88 -21.04 1.13 -7.27
N TRP A 89 -19.98 1.70 -6.70
CA TRP A 89 -18.76 0.96 -6.34
C TRP A 89 -19.01 -0.14 -5.29
N LEU A 90 -20.05 -0.01 -4.46
CA LEU A 90 -20.40 -1.03 -3.48
C LEU A 90 -21.16 -2.23 -4.08
N VAL A 91 -21.61 -2.17 -5.35
CA VAL A 91 -22.41 -3.23 -5.98
C VAL A 91 -21.68 -4.59 -6.03
N PRO A 92 -20.41 -4.70 -6.48
CA PRO A 92 -19.70 -5.98 -6.49
C PRO A 92 -19.49 -6.59 -5.10
N LEU A 93 -19.35 -5.76 -4.05
CA LEU A 93 -19.30 -6.24 -2.67
C LEU A 93 -20.65 -6.81 -2.23
N HIS A 94 -21.75 -6.15 -2.59
CA HIS A 94 -23.11 -6.66 -2.36
C HIS A 94 -23.30 -8.01 -3.05
N ASP A 95 -22.90 -8.11 -4.33
CA ASP A 95 -23.05 -9.33 -5.14
C ASP A 95 -22.15 -10.47 -4.64
N ALA A 96 -20.97 -10.15 -4.09
CA ALA A 96 -20.08 -11.09 -3.41
C ALA A 96 -20.58 -11.54 -2.02
N GLY A 97 -21.73 -11.05 -1.56
CA GLY A 97 -22.42 -11.48 -0.35
C GLY A 97 -22.16 -10.67 0.92
N VAL A 98 -21.57 -9.46 0.80
CA VAL A 98 -21.30 -8.60 1.96
C VAL A 98 -22.59 -7.99 2.49
N SER A 99 -23.10 -8.54 3.60
CA SER A 99 -24.32 -8.06 4.23
C SER A 99 -24.17 -6.62 4.73
N GLY A 100 -25.14 -5.77 4.40
CA GLY A 100 -25.24 -4.39 4.91
C GLY A 100 -24.42 -3.34 4.15
N VAL A 101 -23.67 -3.73 3.12
CA VAL A 101 -22.90 -2.77 2.30
C VAL A 101 -23.82 -1.89 1.45
N LEU A 102 -24.86 -2.50 0.87
CA LEU A 102 -26.00 -1.84 0.21
C LEU A 102 -27.30 -2.41 0.78
N GLY A 103 -28.31 -1.56 0.91
CA GLY A 103 -29.63 -2.01 1.38
C GLY A 103 -30.76 -1.03 1.09
N PRO A 104 -31.96 -1.28 1.66
CA PRO A 104 -33.16 -0.47 1.37
C PRO A 104 -33.02 1.02 1.72
N GLY A 105 -32.10 1.37 2.63
CA GLY A 105 -31.76 2.76 2.91
C GLY A 105 -31.08 3.47 1.74
N ASP A 106 -30.23 2.76 0.99
CA ASP A 106 -29.56 3.31 -0.20
C ASP A 106 -30.53 3.52 -1.33
N THR A 107 -31.41 2.56 -1.59
CA THR A 107 -32.48 2.70 -2.57
C THR A 107 -33.24 4.01 -2.36
N ARG A 108 -33.71 4.26 -1.12
CA ARG A 108 -34.42 5.51 -0.78
C ARG A 108 -33.57 6.76 -0.93
N ASN A 109 -32.25 6.66 -0.72
CA ASN A 109 -31.35 7.79 -0.89
C ASN A 109 -31.10 8.09 -2.37
N VAL A 110 -30.95 7.07 -3.21
CA VAL A 110 -30.84 7.20 -4.67
C VAL A 110 -32.14 7.78 -5.25
N GLU A 111 -33.30 7.29 -4.83
CA GLU A 111 -34.61 7.81 -5.26
C GLU A 111 -34.77 9.31 -4.98
N LYS A 112 -34.29 9.80 -3.83
CA LYS A 112 -34.32 11.24 -3.47
C LYS A 112 -33.46 12.12 -4.38
N LEU A 113 -32.49 11.54 -5.08
CA LEU A 113 -31.62 12.26 -6.01
C LEU A 113 -32.21 12.32 -7.42
N ARG A 114 -33.35 11.67 -7.68
CA ARG A 114 -34.06 11.77 -8.95
C ARG A 114 -34.80 13.09 -9.06
N THR A 115 -34.68 13.74 -10.20
CA THR A 115 -35.40 14.97 -10.52
C THR A 115 -36.70 14.68 -11.27
N GLY A 116 -37.65 15.62 -11.22
CA GLY A 116 -38.86 15.57 -12.05
C GLY A 116 -38.59 15.62 -13.56
N GLY A 117 -37.37 16.01 -13.96
CA GLY A 117 -36.93 16.02 -15.36
C GLY A 117 -36.52 14.66 -15.92
N GLY A 118 -36.39 13.65 -15.06
CA GLY A 118 -36.10 12.26 -15.43
C GLY A 118 -34.63 11.83 -15.29
N TRP A 119 -33.75 12.69 -14.79
CA TRP A 119 -32.35 12.34 -14.49
C TRP A 119 -32.08 12.33 -12.99
N TYR A 120 -30.89 11.86 -12.61
CA TYR A 120 -30.39 11.94 -11.24
C TYR A 120 -29.34 13.03 -11.11
N GLU A 121 -29.26 13.63 -9.93
CA GLU A 121 -28.25 14.63 -9.59
C GLU A 121 -27.37 14.12 -8.47
N ASP A 122 -26.08 13.98 -8.75
CA ASP A 122 -25.08 13.79 -7.70
C ASP A 122 -24.58 15.16 -7.22
N PRO A 123 -24.72 15.48 -5.92
CA PRO A 123 -24.21 16.73 -5.38
C PRO A 123 -22.70 16.93 -5.56
N SER A 124 -21.93 15.85 -5.76
CA SER A 124 -20.47 15.90 -5.95
C SER A 124 -20.03 16.12 -7.40
N LEU A 125 -20.94 15.99 -8.38
CA LEU A 125 -20.65 16.22 -9.80
C LEU A 125 -21.07 17.63 -10.24
N ASP A 126 -20.44 18.13 -11.30
CA ASP A 126 -20.83 19.41 -11.90
C ASP A 126 -22.28 19.32 -12.44
N ARG A 127 -23.17 20.14 -11.86
CA ARG A 127 -24.62 19.94 -11.87
C ARG A 127 -25.31 20.36 -13.17
N GLU A 128 -24.59 21.07 -14.04
CA GLU A 128 -25.20 21.78 -15.17
C GLU A 128 -25.04 21.08 -16.52
N SER A 129 -24.09 20.15 -16.68
CA SER A 129 -23.87 19.46 -17.96
C SER A 129 -24.77 18.24 -18.12
N ASP A 130 -25.24 18.00 -19.35
CA ASP A 130 -25.95 16.75 -19.69
C ASP A 130 -25.07 15.52 -19.49
N GLU A 131 -23.75 15.66 -19.59
CA GLU A 131 -22.75 14.63 -19.32
C GLU A 131 -22.74 14.22 -17.84
N GLY A 132 -22.66 15.19 -16.92
CA GLY A 132 -22.72 14.93 -15.48
C GLY A 132 -24.03 14.28 -15.06
N ARG A 133 -25.16 14.76 -15.62
CA ARG A 133 -26.48 14.15 -15.39
C ARG A 133 -26.59 12.74 -15.93
N LEU A 134 -26.00 12.47 -17.09
CA LEU A 134 -26.00 11.15 -17.70
C LEU A 134 -25.15 10.16 -16.89
N SER A 135 -23.97 10.58 -16.47
CA SER A 135 -23.08 9.83 -15.59
C SER A 135 -23.77 9.48 -14.26
N ALA A 136 -24.36 10.48 -13.59
CA ALA A 136 -25.15 10.29 -12.37
C ALA A 136 -26.33 9.32 -12.58
N THR A 137 -27.06 9.47 -13.68
CA THR A 137 -28.21 8.61 -14.01
C THR A 137 -27.78 7.17 -14.25
N TRP A 138 -26.65 6.95 -14.92
CA TRP A 138 -26.12 5.60 -15.10
C TRP A 138 -25.80 4.94 -13.76
N ALA A 139 -25.01 5.60 -12.90
CA ALA A 139 -24.66 5.06 -11.59
C ALA A 139 -25.90 4.76 -10.73
N ALA A 140 -26.91 5.65 -10.75
CA ALA A 140 -28.17 5.44 -10.05
C ALA A 140 -28.91 4.19 -10.53
N LEU A 141 -29.06 4.02 -11.85
CA LEU A 141 -29.77 2.88 -12.43
C LEU A 141 -29.07 1.54 -12.14
N GLU A 142 -27.74 1.51 -12.09
CA GLU A 142 -26.98 0.31 -11.70
C GLU A 142 -27.22 -0.05 -10.23
N VAL A 143 -27.23 0.94 -9.33
CA VAL A 143 -27.56 0.71 -7.91
C VAL A 143 -29.00 0.23 -7.74
N GLU A 144 -29.95 0.81 -8.48
CA GLU A 144 -31.34 0.38 -8.46
C GLU A 144 -31.52 -1.03 -9.03
N ALA A 145 -30.74 -1.40 -10.05
CA ALA A 145 -30.72 -2.76 -10.60
C ALA A 145 -30.20 -3.76 -9.55
N ALA A 146 -29.06 -3.46 -8.93
CA ALA A 146 -28.42 -4.31 -7.92
C ALA A 146 -29.30 -4.51 -6.66
N THR A 147 -30.01 -3.47 -6.24
CA THR A 147 -30.92 -3.52 -5.08
C THR A 147 -32.33 -4.02 -5.43
N GLY A 148 -32.60 -4.31 -6.70
CA GLY A 148 -33.90 -4.79 -7.18
C GLY A 148 -35.03 -3.74 -7.10
N SER A 149 -34.69 -2.46 -7.02
CA SER A 149 -35.65 -1.35 -7.06
C SER A 149 -35.95 -0.85 -8.46
N LEU A 150 -35.08 -1.13 -9.44
CA LEU A 150 -35.28 -0.71 -10.84
C LEU A 150 -36.59 -1.27 -11.43
N GLY A 151 -36.94 -2.52 -11.11
CA GLY A 151 -38.20 -3.13 -11.51
C GLY A 151 -39.43 -2.58 -10.78
N LYS A 152 -39.23 -1.75 -9.74
CA LYS A 152 -40.29 -1.14 -8.91
C LYS A 152 -40.48 0.34 -9.19
N LEU A 153 -39.76 0.90 -10.16
CA LEU A 153 -39.89 2.31 -10.51
C LEU A 153 -41.32 2.63 -10.94
N PRO A 154 -41.93 3.71 -10.41
CA PRO A 154 -43.19 4.22 -10.90
C PRO A 154 -43.14 4.44 -12.41
N ALA A 155 -44.19 3.99 -13.12
CA ALA A 155 -44.23 4.04 -14.59
C ALA A 155 -44.04 5.46 -15.15
N ALA A 156 -44.57 6.48 -14.46
CA ALA A 156 -44.41 7.88 -14.84
C ALA A 156 -42.94 8.35 -14.74
N GLU A 157 -42.22 7.92 -13.71
CA GLU A 157 -40.82 8.29 -13.52
C GLU A 157 -39.93 7.55 -14.51
N LYS A 158 -40.17 6.25 -14.73
CA LYS A 158 -39.50 5.50 -15.79
C LYS A 158 -39.71 6.18 -17.16
N ALA A 159 -40.93 6.57 -17.48
CA ALA A 159 -41.24 7.27 -18.73
C ALA A 159 -40.55 8.63 -18.84
N ALA A 160 -40.43 9.38 -17.74
CA ALA A 160 -39.69 10.64 -17.72
C ALA A 160 -38.21 10.44 -18.03
N THR A 161 -37.56 9.44 -17.41
CA THR A 161 -36.16 9.10 -17.67
C THR A 161 -35.96 8.65 -19.11
N VAL A 162 -36.78 7.72 -19.62
CA VAL A 162 -36.72 7.27 -21.02
C VAL A 162 -36.92 8.44 -21.99
N GLY A 163 -37.89 9.32 -21.71
CA GLY A 163 -38.15 10.50 -22.53
C GLY A 163 -36.98 11.49 -22.57
N TRP A 164 -36.25 11.66 -21.46
CA TRP A 164 -35.04 12.47 -21.42
C TRP A 164 -33.87 11.83 -22.19
N LEU A 165 -33.59 10.54 -21.94
CA LEU A 165 -32.56 9.79 -22.67
C LEU A 165 -32.82 9.79 -24.19
N GLY A 166 -34.08 9.66 -24.60
CA GLY A 166 -34.49 9.75 -26.01
C GLY A 166 -34.17 11.10 -26.66
N ARG A 167 -34.30 12.21 -25.92
CA ARG A 167 -33.86 13.54 -26.40
C ARG A 167 -32.35 13.60 -26.57
N LEU A 168 -31.60 12.99 -25.66
CA LEU A 168 -30.14 12.96 -25.75
C LEU A 168 -29.64 12.17 -26.96
N ALA A 169 -30.33 11.08 -27.33
CA ALA A 169 -29.95 10.21 -28.43
C ALA A 169 -30.04 10.84 -29.84
N GLY A 170 -30.69 12.01 -29.98
CA GLY A 170 -30.88 12.69 -31.27
C GLY A 170 -29.64 13.39 -31.84
N GLY A 171 -28.52 13.45 -31.11
CA GLY A 171 -27.31 14.18 -31.51
C GLY A 171 -26.05 13.31 -31.56
N ARG A 172 -25.02 13.78 -32.27
CA ARG A 172 -23.68 13.17 -32.21
C ARG A 172 -23.05 13.48 -30.85
N ARG A 173 -22.47 12.47 -30.22
CA ARG A 173 -21.86 12.59 -28.88
C ARG A 173 -20.46 11.97 -28.85
N PRO A 174 -19.62 12.41 -27.90
CA PRO A 174 -18.46 11.65 -27.44
C PRO A 174 -18.84 10.20 -27.07
N LEU A 175 -17.87 9.29 -27.16
CA LEU A 175 -18.09 7.84 -27.12
C LEU A 175 -18.50 7.34 -25.74
N ASP A 176 -17.85 7.83 -24.69
CA ASP A 176 -18.20 7.72 -23.28
C ASP A 176 -19.69 8.06 -23.02
N ASN A 177 -20.13 9.21 -23.52
CA ASN A 177 -21.50 9.69 -23.39
C ASN A 177 -22.49 8.80 -24.17
N ALA A 178 -22.11 8.34 -25.36
CA ALA A 178 -22.94 7.41 -26.13
C ALA A 178 -23.06 6.04 -25.43
N ALA A 179 -21.99 5.56 -24.81
CA ALA A 179 -21.95 4.31 -24.06
C ALA A 179 -22.82 4.38 -22.80
N ALA A 180 -22.66 5.44 -21.99
CA ALA A 180 -23.49 5.67 -20.79
C ALA A 180 -24.98 5.77 -21.14
N LEU A 181 -25.32 6.48 -22.22
CA LEU A 181 -26.69 6.58 -22.74
C LEU A 181 -27.25 5.21 -23.16
N ALA A 182 -26.49 4.45 -23.94
CA ALA A 182 -26.89 3.11 -24.36
C ALA A 182 -27.08 2.17 -23.16
N ARG A 183 -26.20 2.27 -22.16
CA ARG A 183 -26.28 1.48 -20.93
C ARG A 183 -27.51 1.83 -20.09
N CYS A 184 -27.85 3.11 -19.96
CA CYS A 184 -29.08 3.55 -19.30
C CYS A 184 -30.33 3.01 -20.01
N LEU A 185 -30.39 3.11 -21.33
CA LEU A 185 -31.51 2.57 -22.12
C LEU A 185 -31.62 1.04 -21.94
N HIS A 186 -30.49 0.34 -21.99
CA HIS A 186 -30.43 -1.11 -21.76
C HIS A 186 -30.98 -1.50 -20.37
N LEU A 187 -30.53 -0.83 -19.31
CA LEU A 187 -31.00 -1.08 -17.94
C LEU A 187 -32.53 -0.88 -17.81
N LEU A 188 -33.07 0.11 -18.52
CA LEU A 188 -34.51 0.40 -18.54
C LEU A 188 -35.30 -0.56 -19.45
N GLY A 189 -34.64 -1.45 -20.19
CA GLY A 189 -35.25 -2.37 -21.15
C GLY A 189 -35.69 -1.69 -22.46
N GLU A 190 -35.11 -0.53 -22.78
CA GLU A 190 -35.38 0.23 -24.01
C GLU A 190 -34.36 -0.11 -25.10
N PRO A 191 -34.76 -0.08 -26.38
CA PRO A 191 -33.84 -0.34 -27.49
C PRO A 191 -32.81 0.79 -27.64
N VAL A 192 -31.55 0.43 -27.90
CA VAL A 192 -30.49 1.39 -28.21
C VAL A 192 -30.60 1.86 -29.68
N PRO A 193 -30.70 3.17 -29.95
CA PRO A 193 -30.77 3.70 -31.30
C PRO A 193 -29.58 3.31 -32.18
N ALA A 194 -29.87 2.87 -33.41
CA ALA A 194 -28.84 2.43 -34.36
C ALA A 194 -27.79 3.52 -34.66
N SER A 195 -28.20 4.79 -34.64
CA SER A 195 -27.34 5.96 -34.83
C SER A 195 -26.24 6.09 -33.78
N LEU A 196 -26.47 5.62 -32.54
CA LEU A 196 -25.43 5.62 -31.51
C LEU A 196 -24.37 4.55 -31.83
N THR A 197 -24.83 3.38 -32.30
CA THR A 197 -23.96 2.21 -32.50
C THR A 197 -23.19 2.19 -33.82
N SER A 198 -23.41 3.16 -34.73
CA SER A 198 -22.76 3.22 -36.04
C SER A 198 -21.33 3.76 -36.03
N VAL A 199 -20.72 3.88 -34.85
CA VAL A 199 -19.33 4.28 -34.67
C VAL A 199 -18.36 3.16 -35.04
N ALA A 200 -17.21 3.51 -35.62
CA ALA A 200 -16.13 2.56 -35.85
C ALA A 200 -15.43 2.22 -34.53
N ALA A 201 -14.88 1.00 -34.43
CA ALA A 201 -14.03 0.64 -33.32
C ALA A 201 -12.77 1.54 -33.30
N PRO A 202 -12.31 1.98 -32.13
CA PRO A 202 -11.05 2.71 -32.02
C PRO A 202 -9.88 1.89 -32.61
N ASP A 203 -8.98 2.58 -33.32
CA ASP A 203 -7.83 1.92 -33.93
C ASP A 203 -6.76 1.64 -32.88
N ALA A 204 -6.59 0.35 -32.55
CA ALA A 204 -5.58 -0.13 -31.63
C ALA A 204 -4.19 -0.29 -32.28
N SER A 205 -4.04 -0.04 -33.59
CA SER A 205 -2.76 -0.18 -34.27
C SER A 205 -1.68 0.69 -33.61
N GLY A 206 -0.49 0.12 -33.44
CA GLY A 206 0.63 0.77 -32.77
C GLY A 206 0.44 1.02 -31.27
N PHE A 207 -0.48 0.31 -30.59
CA PHE A 207 -0.71 0.48 -29.15
C PHE A 207 0.59 0.55 -28.32
N THR A 208 1.54 -0.34 -28.58
CA THR A 208 2.80 -0.43 -27.82
C THR A 208 3.78 0.72 -28.09
N THR A 209 3.58 1.49 -29.17
CA THR A 209 4.46 2.63 -29.53
C THR A 209 3.91 3.98 -29.05
N ARG A 210 2.69 4.01 -28.50
CA ARG A 210 2.04 5.22 -27.98
C ARG A 210 2.53 5.60 -26.59
N SER A 211 2.33 6.87 -26.22
CA SER A 211 2.61 7.36 -24.86
C SER A 211 1.73 6.65 -23.81
N GLY A 212 2.01 6.86 -22.52
CA GLY A 212 1.15 6.32 -21.45
C GLY A 212 -0.27 6.90 -21.50
N GLU A 213 -0.38 8.21 -21.67
CA GLU A 213 -1.64 8.95 -21.76
C GLU A 213 -2.47 8.52 -22.98
N GLU A 214 -1.83 8.40 -24.15
CA GLU A 214 -2.49 7.94 -25.38
C GLU A 214 -2.96 6.48 -25.27
N ARG A 215 -2.25 5.63 -24.52
CA ARG A 215 -2.66 4.26 -24.26
C ARG A 215 -3.86 4.20 -23.32
N ALA A 216 -3.88 5.03 -22.27
CA ALA A 216 -5.01 5.13 -21.35
C ALA A 216 -6.28 5.63 -22.06
N ALA A 217 -6.18 6.72 -22.83
CA ALA A 217 -7.31 7.24 -23.60
C ALA A 217 -7.84 6.24 -24.63
N LEU A 218 -6.96 5.53 -25.34
CA LEU A 218 -7.37 4.49 -26.30
C LEU A 218 -8.05 3.30 -25.60
N LEU A 219 -7.59 2.93 -24.40
CA LEU A 219 -8.19 1.87 -23.60
C LEU A 219 -9.61 2.24 -23.18
N GLU A 220 -9.79 3.45 -22.62
CA GLU A 220 -11.07 4.00 -22.21
C GLU A 220 -12.05 4.12 -23.39
N ASP A 221 -11.61 4.69 -24.52
CA ASP A 221 -12.42 4.77 -25.75
C ASP A 221 -12.87 3.37 -26.21
N THR A 222 -11.98 2.38 -26.14
CA THR A 222 -12.30 1.02 -26.58
C THR A 222 -13.27 0.34 -25.61
N TYR A 223 -13.11 0.56 -24.31
CA TYR A 223 -14.06 0.09 -23.30
C TYR A 223 -15.45 0.69 -23.54
N ASN A 224 -15.54 2.00 -23.76
CA ASN A 224 -16.79 2.68 -24.06
C ASN A 224 -17.43 2.20 -25.38
N TYR A 225 -16.62 1.94 -26.42
CA TYR A 225 -17.11 1.29 -27.64
C TYR A 225 -17.71 -0.09 -27.37
N VAL A 226 -17.04 -0.92 -26.57
CA VAL A 226 -17.53 -2.25 -26.19
C VAL A 226 -18.85 -2.15 -25.43
N LEU A 227 -18.90 -1.32 -24.39
CA LEU A 227 -20.09 -1.11 -23.57
C LEU A 227 -21.28 -0.66 -24.42
N LEU A 228 -21.05 0.25 -25.37
CA LEU A 228 -22.05 0.72 -26.32
C LEU A 228 -22.61 -0.42 -27.20
N GLN A 229 -21.73 -1.24 -27.79
CA GLN A 229 -22.17 -2.36 -28.63
C GLN A 229 -22.91 -3.43 -27.83
N GLU A 230 -22.42 -3.79 -26.64
CA GLU A 230 -23.04 -4.80 -25.79
C GLU A 230 -24.40 -4.36 -25.25
N SER A 231 -24.53 -3.08 -24.84
CA SER A 231 -25.81 -2.51 -24.42
C SER A 231 -26.86 -2.56 -25.53
N ALA A 232 -26.42 -2.49 -26.80
CA ALA A 232 -27.26 -2.65 -27.98
C ALA A 232 -27.50 -4.12 -28.40
N GLY A 233 -27.01 -5.10 -27.64
CA GLY A 233 -27.11 -6.53 -27.97
C GLY A 233 -26.25 -6.95 -29.16
N LYS A 234 -25.22 -6.18 -29.50
CA LYS A 234 -24.30 -6.43 -30.62
C LYS A 234 -22.97 -6.99 -30.11
N LYS A 235 -22.30 -7.77 -30.96
CA LYS A 235 -20.93 -8.22 -30.70
C LYS A 235 -19.94 -7.17 -31.23
N PRO A 236 -19.03 -6.62 -30.40
CA PRO A 236 -18.05 -5.65 -30.87
C PRO A 236 -17.01 -6.30 -31.80
N HIS A 237 -16.54 -5.54 -32.79
CA HIS A 237 -15.49 -5.96 -33.71
C HIS A 237 -14.16 -5.32 -33.29
N LEU A 238 -13.27 -6.12 -32.69
CA LEU A 238 -12.01 -5.65 -32.09
C LEU A 238 -10.81 -6.44 -32.60
N ASP A 239 -9.64 -5.78 -32.62
CA ASP A 239 -8.37 -6.47 -32.80
C ASP A 239 -7.93 -7.17 -31.51
N ARG A 240 -8.38 -8.42 -31.34
CA ARG A 240 -8.02 -9.26 -30.20
C ARG A 240 -6.49 -9.44 -30.04
N GLY A 241 -5.74 -9.50 -31.13
CA GLY A 241 -4.30 -9.76 -31.09
C GLY A 241 -3.54 -8.66 -30.35
N THR A 242 -3.83 -7.41 -30.71
CA THR A 242 -3.23 -6.23 -30.07
C THR A 242 -3.58 -6.12 -28.60
N TRP A 243 -4.86 -6.29 -28.23
CA TRP A 243 -5.28 -6.22 -26.82
C TRP A 243 -4.72 -7.37 -25.97
N GLN A 244 -4.55 -8.56 -26.55
CA GLN A 244 -3.96 -9.69 -25.84
C GLN A 244 -2.45 -9.47 -25.58
N GLN A 245 -1.76 -8.82 -26.51
CA GLN A 245 -0.40 -8.36 -26.31
C GLN A 245 -0.32 -7.29 -25.22
N ALA A 246 -1.24 -6.32 -25.22
CA ALA A 246 -1.34 -5.31 -24.17
C ALA A 246 -1.51 -5.95 -22.78
N LEU A 247 -2.39 -6.96 -22.64
CA LEU A 247 -2.58 -7.65 -21.37
C LEU A 247 -1.32 -8.40 -20.94
N THR A 248 -0.70 -9.15 -21.85
CA THR A 248 0.50 -9.95 -21.56
C THR A 248 1.65 -9.11 -21.02
N HIS A 249 1.81 -7.88 -21.51
CA HIS A 249 2.89 -6.99 -21.07
C HIS A 249 2.57 -6.17 -19.83
N ASN A 250 1.29 -5.89 -19.55
CA ASN A 250 0.91 -4.89 -18.55
C ASN A 250 0.03 -5.44 -17.41
N ALA A 251 -0.32 -6.74 -17.40
CA ALA A 251 -1.21 -7.32 -16.38
C ALA A 251 -0.77 -7.07 -14.93
N GLU A 252 0.54 -6.92 -14.68
CA GLU A 252 1.10 -6.65 -13.35
C GLU A 252 1.19 -5.15 -13.00
N SER A 253 1.11 -4.25 -13.98
CA SER A 253 1.40 -2.83 -13.80
C SER A 253 0.20 -1.90 -13.96
N LEU A 254 -0.87 -2.34 -14.64
CA LEU A 254 -2.10 -1.56 -14.75
C LEU A 254 -2.75 -1.38 -13.37
N ASP A 255 -3.34 -0.24 -13.10
CA ASP A 255 -4.27 -0.09 -11.98
C ASP A 255 -5.52 -0.97 -12.19
N TYR A 256 -6.40 -1.07 -11.19
CA TYR A 256 -7.54 -1.97 -11.26
C TYR A 256 -8.58 -1.56 -12.29
N GLU A 257 -8.77 -0.26 -12.52
CA GLU A 257 -9.71 0.24 -13.52
C GLU A 257 -9.26 -0.13 -14.93
N GLN A 258 -8.02 0.22 -15.28
CA GLN A 258 -7.43 -0.12 -16.58
C GLN A 258 -7.34 -1.63 -16.79
N LEU A 259 -7.06 -2.39 -15.73
CA LEU A 259 -7.07 -3.85 -15.79
C LEU A 259 -8.46 -4.41 -16.08
N TYR A 260 -9.49 -3.87 -15.42
CA TYR A 260 -10.89 -4.23 -15.65
C TYR A 260 -11.30 -3.92 -17.09
N ASP A 261 -11.04 -2.70 -17.57
CA ASP A 261 -11.37 -2.26 -18.93
C ASP A 261 -10.76 -3.20 -19.98
N LEU A 262 -9.47 -3.51 -19.83
CA LEU A 262 -8.74 -4.37 -20.75
C LEU A 262 -9.29 -5.80 -20.75
N VAL A 263 -9.63 -6.34 -19.58
CA VAL A 263 -10.24 -7.67 -19.45
C VAL A 263 -11.64 -7.70 -20.06
N HIS A 264 -12.44 -6.66 -19.83
CA HIS A 264 -13.78 -6.53 -20.38
C HIS A 264 -13.76 -6.45 -21.91
N ILE A 265 -12.82 -5.67 -22.49
CA ILE A 265 -12.57 -5.60 -23.94
C ILE A 265 -12.21 -6.98 -24.50
N LEU A 266 -11.27 -7.70 -23.87
CA LEU A 266 -10.82 -9.00 -24.34
C LEU A 266 -11.89 -10.09 -24.23
N ARG A 267 -12.73 -10.03 -23.20
CA ARG A 267 -13.88 -10.92 -23.01
C ARG A 267 -14.92 -10.66 -24.10
N ALA A 268 -15.24 -9.40 -24.40
CA ALA A 268 -16.13 -9.02 -25.49
C ALA A 268 -15.59 -9.42 -26.88
N ALA A 269 -14.26 -9.35 -27.07
CA ALA A 269 -13.57 -9.84 -28.27
C ALA A 269 -13.57 -11.38 -28.40
N GLY A 270 -14.09 -12.11 -27.42
CA GLY A 270 -14.18 -13.58 -27.43
C GLY A 270 -12.88 -14.28 -27.07
N SER A 271 -12.06 -13.69 -26.19
CA SER A 271 -10.88 -14.37 -25.65
C SER A 271 -11.29 -15.53 -24.73
N PRO A 272 -10.58 -16.68 -24.78
CA PRO A 272 -10.87 -17.81 -23.91
C PRO A 272 -10.44 -17.51 -22.46
N LYS A 273 -11.09 -18.13 -21.48
CA LYS A 273 -10.77 -17.95 -20.04
C LYS A 273 -9.29 -18.10 -19.71
N GLY A 274 -8.59 -19.03 -20.36
CA GLY A 274 -7.15 -19.25 -20.16
C GLY A 274 -6.26 -18.05 -20.48
N ALA A 275 -6.73 -17.10 -21.31
CA ALA A 275 -6.02 -15.87 -21.62
C ALA A 275 -5.85 -14.94 -20.40
N PHE A 276 -6.67 -15.13 -19.36
CA PHE A 276 -6.68 -14.28 -18.16
C PHE A 276 -5.90 -14.87 -16.98
N SER A 277 -5.15 -15.95 -17.18
CA SER A 277 -4.42 -16.64 -16.09
C SER A 277 -3.47 -15.73 -15.30
N ALA A 278 -2.77 -14.82 -15.97
CA ALA A 278 -1.92 -13.83 -15.30
C ALA A 278 -2.73 -12.85 -14.43
N VAL A 279 -3.89 -12.39 -14.92
CA VAL A 279 -4.81 -11.49 -14.20
C VAL A 279 -5.36 -12.16 -12.95
N THR A 280 -5.91 -13.36 -13.11
CA THR A 280 -6.41 -14.15 -11.97
C THR A 280 -5.28 -14.40 -10.98
N GLY A 281 -4.08 -14.77 -11.46
CA GLY A 281 -2.91 -14.97 -10.62
C GLY A 281 -2.51 -13.72 -9.82
N ARG A 282 -2.61 -12.52 -10.41
CA ARG A 282 -2.36 -11.24 -9.74
C ARG A 282 -3.40 -10.96 -8.66
N LEU A 283 -4.68 -10.94 -9.03
CA LEU A 283 -5.76 -10.60 -8.11
C LEU A 283 -5.87 -11.59 -6.95
N GLU A 284 -5.56 -12.87 -7.18
CA GLU A 284 -5.48 -13.88 -6.13
C GLU A 284 -4.30 -13.65 -5.15
N ARG A 285 -3.17 -13.10 -5.61
CA ARG A 285 -2.06 -12.69 -4.72
C ARG A 285 -2.40 -11.44 -3.92
N GLU A 286 -3.15 -10.53 -4.50
CA GLU A 286 -3.60 -9.29 -3.87
C GLU A 286 -4.81 -9.51 -2.96
N ARG A 287 -5.50 -10.65 -3.09
CA ARG A 287 -6.65 -11.01 -2.25
C ARG A 287 -6.24 -11.21 -0.78
N MET A 288 -7.04 -10.63 0.10
CA MET A 288 -6.97 -10.76 1.55
C MET A 288 -7.74 -12.00 2.03
N GLN A 289 -7.58 -12.36 3.30
CA GLN A 289 -8.25 -13.55 3.86
C GLN A 289 -9.79 -13.41 3.90
N ASP A 290 -10.28 -12.18 4.05
CA ASP A 290 -11.71 -11.86 4.02
C ASP A 290 -12.29 -11.79 2.60
N GLY A 291 -11.47 -12.03 1.56
CA GLY A 291 -11.88 -11.99 0.16
C GLY A 291 -11.83 -10.61 -0.50
N THR A 292 -11.60 -9.54 0.25
CA THR A 292 -11.32 -8.20 -0.33
C THR A 292 -9.96 -8.19 -1.02
N VAL A 293 -9.69 -7.18 -1.83
CA VAL A 293 -8.37 -6.95 -2.41
C VAL A 293 -7.62 -5.85 -1.68
N ARG A 294 -6.31 -5.97 -1.67
CA ARG A 294 -5.39 -4.96 -1.16
C ARG A 294 -5.45 -3.67 -1.96
N ASP A 295 -5.03 -2.57 -1.37
CA ASP A 295 -4.81 -1.32 -2.10
C ASP A 295 -3.48 -1.41 -2.87
N PRO A 296 -3.47 -1.40 -4.22
CA PRO A 296 -2.24 -1.45 -4.99
C PRO A 296 -1.38 -0.19 -4.82
N SER A 297 -1.98 0.94 -4.43
CA SER A 297 -1.29 2.21 -4.18
C SER A 297 -0.68 2.30 -2.78
N SER A 298 -1.19 1.52 -1.82
CA SER A 298 -0.64 1.44 -0.45
C SER A 298 0.79 0.89 -0.41
N TYR A 299 1.22 0.15 -1.44
CA TYR A 299 2.57 -0.42 -1.53
C TYR A 299 3.64 0.53 -2.02
N LEU A 300 3.47 1.84 -1.82
CA LEU A 300 4.51 2.79 -2.18
C LEU A 300 5.74 2.59 -1.29
N GLY A 301 6.86 2.23 -1.91
CA GLY A 301 8.10 2.07 -1.18
C GLY A 301 8.62 3.40 -0.66
N THR A 302 9.26 3.39 0.51
CA THR A 302 9.79 4.61 1.13
C THR A 302 11.28 4.50 1.41
N PRO A 303 12.01 5.62 1.47
CA PRO A 303 13.41 5.60 1.84
C PRO A 303 13.64 5.03 3.25
N ASP A 304 12.73 5.32 4.18
CA ASP A 304 12.78 4.85 5.57
C ASP A 304 12.63 3.31 5.67
N ALA A 305 11.63 2.73 5.02
CA ALA A 305 11.47 1.27 4.98
C ALA A 305 12.68 0.59 4.30
N SER A 306 13.18 1.18 3.22
CA SER A 306 14.36 0.67 2.51
C SER A 306 15.63 0.72 3.36
N LEU A 307 15.83 1.79 4.14
CA LEU A 307 16.92 1.89 5.12
C LEU A 307 16.80 0.81 6.19
N PHE A 308 15.60 0.56 6.73
CA PHE A 308 15.41 -0.53 7.70
C PHE A 308 15.72 -1.91 7.11
N VAL A 309 15.40 -2.16 5.84
CA VAL A 309 15.82 -3.40 5.17
C VAL A 309 17.34 -3.48 5.07
N GLN A 310 18.04 -2.40 4.69
CA GLN A 310 19.52 -2.42 4.69
C GLN A 310 20.09 -2.64 6.10
N ARG A 311 19.49 -2.05 7.13
CA ARG A 311 19.88 -2.27 8.54
C ARG A 311 19.66 -3.70 9.00
N LEU A 312 18.55 -4.32 8.61
CA LEU A 312 18.29 -5.74 8.90
C LEU A 312 19.33 -6.64 8.22
N ARG A 313 19.70 -6.35 6.97
CA ARG A 313 20.79 -7.04 6.27
C ARG A 313 22.11 -6.87 7.00
N ASP A 314 22.42 -5.65 7.44
CA ASP A 314 23.65 -5.34 8.19
C ASP A 314 23.74 -6.12 9.50
N VAL A 315 22.64 -6.17 10.26
CA VAL A 315 22.57 -6.90 11.52
C VAL A 315 22.74 -8.41 11.31
N ALA A 316 22.16 -8.95 10.23
CA ALA A 316 22.26 -10.36 9.89
C ALA A 316 23.56 -10.74 9.12
N GLY A 317 24.38 -9.76 8.72
CA GLY A 317 25.61 -9.99 7.96
C GLY A 317 25.39 -10.25 6.47
N TRP A 318 24.25 -9.88 5.89
CA TRP A 318 23.87 -10.10 4.49
C TRP A 318 24.26 -8.94 3.56
N ARG A 319 25.34 -8.22 3.86
CA ARG A 319 25.75 -7.03 3.10
C ARG A 319 26.10 -7.39 1.65
N VAL A 320 25.23 -7.00 0.72
CA VAL A 320 25.44 -7.11 -0.73
C VAL A 320 25.01 -5.82 -1.41
N ARG A 321 25.73 -5.43 -2.46
CA ARG A 321 25.35 -4.27 -3.28
C ARG A 321 24.00 -4.53 -3.96
N ASP A 322 23.00 -3.71 -3.62
CA ASP A 322 21.65 -3.82 -4.16
C ASP A 322 21.49 -2.92 -5.39
N LYS A 323 21.81 -3.47 -6.56
CA LYS A 323 21.73 -2.75 -7.83
C LYS A 323 20.31 -2.28 -8.18
N ARG A 324 19.28 -3.00 -7.72
CA ARG A 324 17.88 -2.66 -7.98
C ARG A 324 17.48 -1.45 -7.15
N LEU A 325 17.79 -1.49 -5.86
CA LEU A 325 17.53 -0.38 -4.94
C LEU A 325 18.29 0.88 -5.35
N LEU A 326 19.56 0.75 -5.78
CA LEU A 326 20.33 1.89 -6.29
C LEU A 326 19.65 2.58 -7.47
N ARG A 327 19.15 1.80 -8.43
CA ARG A 327 18.41 2.33 -9.58
C ARG A 327 17.14 3.05 -9.14
N ALA A 328 16.35 2.43 -8.25
CA ALA A 328 15.13 3.03 -7.72
C ALA A 328 15.39 4.37 -7.02
N VAL A 329 16.46 4.47 -6.23
CA VAL A 329 16.88 5.71 -5.56
C VAL A 329 17.29 6.79 -6.56
N GLU A 330 18.03 6.41 -7.61
CA GLU A 330 18.43 7.32 -8.69
C GLU A 330 17.23 7.80 -9.50
N GLU A 331 16.28 6.93 -9.81
CA GLU A 331 15.02 7.27 -10.49
C GLU A 331 14.20 8.26 -9.64
N GLN A 332 13.99 7.98 -8.35
CA GLN A 332 13.24 8.87 -7.47
C GLN A 332 13.89 10.25 -7.33
N ALA A 333 15.22 10.33 -7.26
CA ALA A 333 15.94 11.60 -7.20
C ALA A 333 15.71 12.50 -8.44
N ASN A 334 15.30 11.92 -9.58
CA ASN A 334 15.02 12.63 -10.82
C ASN A 334 13.53 12.98 -11.01
N THR A 335 12.68 12.72 -10.00
CA THR A 335 11.24 13.03 -10.08
C THR A 335 10.93 14.44 -9.55
N PRO A 336 9.81 15.07 -9.97
CA PRO A 336 9.33 16.33 -9.39
C PRO A 336 9.08 16.26 -7.87
N ASP A 337 8.80 15.04 -7.38
CA ASP A 337 8.52 14.71 -5.98
C ASP A 337 9.79 14.33 -5.19
N ALA A 338 10.98 14.60 -5.76
CA ALA A 338 12.23 14.40 -5.06
C ALA A 338 12.25 15.19 -3.73
N PRO A 339 12.79 14.61 -2.64
CA PRO A 339 12.72 15.25 -1.33
C PRO A 339 13.38 16.62 -1.27
N ARG A 340 12.70 17.58 -0.63
CA ARG A 340 13.17 18.97 -0.53
C ARG A 340 13.73 19.34 0.83
N ASP A 341 13.15 18.81 1.91
CA ASP A 341 13.65 19.04 3.27
C ASP A 341 14.95 18.29 3.54
N GLY A 342 15.75 18.80 4.48
CA GLY A 342 17.09 18.27 4.76
C GLY A 342 17.07 16.83 5.31
N ALA A 343 16.08 16.47 6.12
CA ALA A 343 16.00 15.14 6.73
C ALA A 343 15.68 14.04 5.70
N ALA A 344 14.75 14.31 4.79
CA ALA A 344 14.42 13.39 3.71
C ALA A 344 15.54 13.30 2.66
N ARG A 345 16.22 14.41 2.35
CA ARG A 345 17.43 14.40 1.50
C ARG A 345 18.56 13.58 2.11
N LEU A 346 18.80 13.72 3.43
CA LEU A 346 19.79 12.93 4.16
C LEU A 346 19.42 11.43 4.13
N SER A 347 18.15 11.10 4.32
CA SER A 347 17.66 9.72 4.27
C SER A 347 17.88 9.08 2.88
N MET A 348 17.63 9.83 1.80
CA MET A 348 17.93 9.37 0.44
C MET A 348 19.42 9.15 0.20
N ALA A 349 20.27 10.08 0.65
CA ALA A 349 21.71 9.96 0.51
C ALA A 349 22.28 8.75 1.29
N ALA A 350 21.82 8.56 2.53
CA ALA A 350 22.18 7.40 3.34
C ALA A 350 21.67 6.09 2.73
N LEU A 351 20.49 6.09 2.11
CA LEU A 351 19.96 4.92 1.42
C LEU A 351 20.80 4.56 0.19
N LYS A 352 21.17 5.56 -0.63
CA LYS A 352 22.08 5.38 -1.76
C LYS A 352 23.40 4.77 -1.32
N HIS A 353 23.97 5.27 -0.22
CA HIS A 353 25.22 4.76 0.34
C HIS A 353 25.07 3.31 0.81
N SER A 354 24.08 3.03 1.67
CA SER A 354 23.86 1.69 2.25
C SER A 354 23.53 0.62 1.20
N ALA A 355 22.85 0.98 0.10
CA ALA A 355 22.62 0.08 -1.03
C ALA A 355 23.90 -0.28 -1.83
N GLY A 356 25.06 0.25 -1.42
CA GLY A 356 26.37 0.03 -2.04
C GLY A 356 26.73 1.05 -3.11
N GLY A 357 26.15 2.25 -3.03
CA GLY A 357 26.44 3.40 -3.89
C GLY A 357 27.73 4.13 -3.50
N ALA A 358 27.91 5.33 -4.03
CA ALA A 358 29.05 6.18 -3.67
C ALA A 358 28.94 6.68 -2.20
N ALA A 359 30.04 7.19 -1.66
CA ALA A 359 29.99 7.99 -0.44
C ALA A 359 29.15 9.25 -0.67
N LEU A 360 28.64 9.82 0.43
CA LEU A 360 27.92 11.09 0.41
C LEU A 360 28.80 12.18 -0.22
N SER A 361 28.20 12.99 -1.09
CA SER A 361 28.83 14.21 -1.60
C SER A 361 29.01 15.24 -0.48
N ASP A 362 29.86 16.25 -0.70
CA ASP A 362 30.08 17.32 0.29
C ASP A 362 28.78 18.04 0.69
N GLN A 363 27.84 18.20 -0.25
CA GLN A 363 26.53 18.82 0.02
C GLN A 363 25.63 17.91 0.86
N GLU A 364 25.64 16.60 0.63
CA GLU A 364 24.88 15.64 1.43
C GLU A 364 25.50 15.49 2.82
N ALA A 365 26.83 15.42 2.92
CA ALA A 365 27.54 15.39 4.18
C ALA A 365 27.38 16.70 4.99
N ALA A 366 27.12 17.83 4.32
CA ALA A 366 26.79 19.08 5.01
C ALA A 366 25.47 19.01 5.79
N LEU A 367 24.50 18.18 5.37
CA LEU A 367 23.23 17.98 6.09
C LEU A 367 23.46 17.42 7.51
N CYS A 368 24.49 16.60 7.70
CA CYS A 368 24.88 16.06 9.01
C CYS A 368 25.40 17.13 10.00
N ARG A 369 25.69 18.34 9.50
CA ARG A 369 26.14 19.49 10.28
C ARG A 369 25.10 20.62 10.33
N ASP A 370 23.98 20.46 9.64
CA ASP A 370 22.91 21.45 9.58
C ASP A 370 21.97 21.27 10.79
N PRO A 371 21.85 22.25 11.71
CA PRO A 371 20.99 22.14 12.88
C PRO A 371 19.49 21.97 12.58
N SER A 372 19.06 22.33 11.36
CA SER A 372 17.68 22.09 10.91
C SER A 372 17.42 20.63 10.53
N THR A 373 18.48 19.86 10.26
CA THR A 373 18.43 18.43 9.91
C THR A 373 18.86 17.55 11.08
N VAL A 374 19.95 17.92 11.77
CA VAL A 374 20.47 17.27 12.97
C VAL A 374 20.42 18.27 14.12
N PRO A 375 19.36 18.26 14.95
CA PRO A 375 19.22 19.24 16.03
C PRO A 375 20.42 19.23 16.99
N ASP A 376 20.95 20.42 17.30
CA ASP A 376 22.02 20.62 18.30
C ASP A 376 21.53 20.41 19.75
N THR A 377 20.22 20.50 19.99
CA THR A 377 19.61 20.30 21.31
C THR A 377 18.56 19.20 21.24
N VAL A 378 18.67 18.22 22.13
CA VAL A 378 17.76 17.06 22.20
C VAL A 378 16.83 17.18 23.41
N THR A 379 15.56 16.99 23.14
CA THR A 379 14.46 16.89 24.12
C THR A 379 13.74 15.56 23.94
N ALA A 380 12.85 15.21 24.88
CA ALA A 380 12.01 14.03 24.74
C ALA A 380 11.17 14.06 23.43
N ASP A 381 10.74 15.25 22.99
CA ASP A 381 9.88 15.41 21.81
C ASP A 381 10.61 15.22 20.47
N ASN A 382 11.91 15.54 20.40
CA ASN A 382 12.66 15.52 19.14
C ASN A 382 13.67 14.37 19.02
N VAL A 383 13.88 13.60 20.10
CA VAL A 383 14.93 12.56 20.17
C VAL A 383 14.81 11.50 19.07
N VAL A 384 13.59 11.15 18.64
CA VAL A 384 13.38 10.18 17.55
C VAL A 384 13.89 10.72 16.22
N ASN A 385 13.60 11.98 15.92
CA ASN A 385 14.08 12.64 14.69
C ASN A 385 15.59 12.84 14.73
N TRP A 386 16.12 13.25 15.88
CA TRP A 386 17.55 13.37 16.09
C TRP A 386 18.26 12.02 15.91
N GLN A 387 17.78 10.95 16.55
CA GLN A 387 18.35 9.60 16.45
C GLN A 387 18.39 9.14 14.99
N ARG A 388 17.27 9.30 14.26
CA ARG A 388 17.20 8.94 12.84
C ARG A 388 18.27 9.67 12.02
N ALA A 389 18.43 10.98 12.23
CA ALA A 389 19.39 11.79 11.49
C ALA A 389 20.84 11.42 11.81
N VAL A 390 21.19 11.29 13.10
CA VAL A 390 22.57 10.90 13.50
C VAL A 390 22.91 9.48 13.05
N TRP A 391 21.94 8.57 13.05
CA TRP A 391 22.15 7.20 12.59
C TRP A 391 22.42 7.15 11.08
N ASN A 392 21.65 7.90 10.27
CA ASN A 392 21.89 8.03 8.83
C ASN A 392 23.30 8.59 8.54
N CYS A 393 23.76 9.56 9.33
CA CYS A 393 25.10 10.13 9.20
C CYS A 393 26.19 9.12 9.60
N ALA A 394 26.03 8.45 10.74
CA ALA A 394 27.00 7.48 11.25
C ALA A 394 27.17 6.28 10.31
N GLU A 395 26.07 5.73 9.78
CA GLU A 395 26.09 4.65 8.78
C GLU A 395 26.76 5.07 7.47
N SER A 396 26.73 6.37 7.17
CA SER A 396 27.38 6.97 6.01
C SER A 396 28.84 7.36 6.27
N GLY A 397 29.37 7.10 7.48
CA GLY A 397 30.72 7.47 7.88
C GLY A 397 30.93 8.98 8.08
N VAL A 398 29.85 9.75 8.24
CA VAL A 398 29.91 11.21 8.46
C VAL A 398 29.69 11.49 9.95
N PRO A 399 30.68 12.08 10.65
CA PRO A 399 30.53 12.39 12.07
C PRO A 399 29.51 13.51 12.29
N THR A 400 28.73 13.38 13.34
CA THR A 400 27.84 14.44 13.84
C THR A 400 28.43 15.09 15.08
N LYS A 401 27.99 16.32 15.37
CA LYS A 401 28.36 17.01 16.61
C LYS A 401 27.57 16.40 17.78
N ALA A 402 28.19 16.33 18.95
CA ALA A 402 27.50 15.90 20.17
C ALA A 402 26.38 16.90 20.54
N PRO A 403 25.14 16.43 20.80
CA PRO A 403 24.04 17.31 21.15
C PRO A 403 24.16 17.79 22.60
N SER A 404 23.58 18.96 22.88
CA SER A 404 23.17 19.32 24.23
C SER A 404 21.87 18.59 24.58
N VAL A 405 21.80 17.92 25.73
CA VAL A 405 20.60 17.16 26.12
C VAL A 405 19.89 17.88 27.27
N ASN A 406 18.63 18.24 27.04
CA ASN A 406 17.77 18.73 28.12
C ASN A 406 17.36 17.56 29.01
N ARG A 407 17.37 17.75 30.33
CA ARG A 407 16.94 16.68 31.25
C ARG A 407 15.42 16.51 31.22
N TRP A 408 14.94 15.26 31.19
CA TRP A 408 13.55 14.88 31.42
C TRP A 408 13.43 13.78 32.51
N SER A 409 12.23 13.56 33.03
CA SER A 409 11.97 12.45 33.99
C SER A 409 11.93 11.12 33.25
N VAL A 410 12.20 9.99 33.90
CA VAL A 410 12.02 8.63 33.34
C VAL A 410 10.85 7.88 34.00
N ASP A 411 9.92 8.64 34.61
CA ASP A 411 8.84 8.10 35.45
C ASP A 411 7.62 7.61 34.68
N ASP A 412 7.58 7.78 33.36
CA ASP A 412 6.57 7.22 32.49
C ASP A 412 7.22 6.53 31.28
N LEU A 413 6.40 5.75 30.57
CA LEU A 413 6.87 4.88 29.49
C LEU A 413 7.39 5.70 28.30
N GLU A 414 6.71 6.78 27.93
CA GLU A 414 7.07 7.64 26.80
C GLU A 414 8.45 8.26 27.03
N ASN A 415 8.69 8.76 28.23
CA ASN A 415 9.97 9.32 28.59
C ASN A 415 11.08 8.26 28.74
N ALA A 416 10.75 7.05 29.23
CA ALA A 416 11.70 5.94 29.24
C ALA A 416 12.10 5.50 27.83
N GLN A 417 11.16 5.50 26.88
CA GLN A 417 11.42 5.26 25.46
C GLN A 417 12.29 6.38 24.86
N ALA A 418 11.99 7.64 25.18
CA ALA A 418 12.80 8.79 24.74
C ALA A 418 14.25 8.68 25.25
N THR A 419 14.43 8.29 26.52
CA THR A 419 15.73 7.98 27.11
C THR A 419 16.43 6.84 26.38
N ALA A 420 15.73 5.73 26.11
CA ALA A 420 16.31 4.60 25.41
C ALA A 420 16.74 4.97 23.98
N THR A 421 15.93 5.78 23.30
CA THR A 421 16.20 6.34 21.97
C THR A 421 17.46 7.21 21.99
N LEU A 422 17.62 8.08 22.99
CA LEU A 422 18.81 8.91 23.16
C LEU A 422 20.08 8.07 23.36
N VAL A 423 20.05 7.14 24.32
CA VAL A 423 21.22 6.30 24.66
C VAL A 423 21.68 5.49 23.46
N VAL A 424 20.73 4.85 22.77
CA VAL A 424 21.01 4.07 21.57
C VAL A 424 21.55 4.97 20.45
N GLY A 425 20.99 6.17 20.27
CA GLY A 425 21.48 7.12 19.26
C GLY A 425 22.89 7.64 19.53
N LEU A 426 23.23 7.94 20.79
CA LEU A 426 24.57 8.36 21.19
C LEU A 426 25.59 7.25 20.94
N HIS A 427 25.27 6.01 21.31
CA HIS A 427 26.12 4.86 21.02
C HIS A 427 26.28 4.62 19.50
N GLN A 428 25.21 4.72 18.72
CA GLN A 428 25.29 4.59 17.26
C GLN A 428 26.15 5.67 16.61
N ALA A 429 26.18 6.87 17.18
CA ALA A 429 27.02 7.97 16.71
C ALA A 429 28.48 7.91 17.22
N GLY A 430 28.85 6.90 18.04
CA GLY A 430 30.17 6.80 18.67
C GLY A 430 30.42 7.90 19.71
N GLN A 431 29.37 8.30 20.42
CA GLN A 431 29.37 9.38 21.41
C GLN A 431 28.97 8.86 22.81
N GLU A 432 29.40 7.64 23.17
CA GLU A 432 29.06 7.01 24.46
C GLU A 432 29.49 7.86 25.66
N ASP A 433 30.64 8.54 25.55
CA ASP A 433 31.17 9.45 26.59
C ASP A 433 30.31 10.71 26.81
N GLN A 434 29.33 10.96 25.94
CA GLN A 434 28.41 12.11 26.02
C GLN A 434 27.06 11.75 26.64
N ILE A 435 26.88 10.51 27.12
CA ILE A 435 25.67 10.11 27.84
C ILE A 435 25.53 10.98 29.10
N PRO A 436 24.41 11.72 29.27
CA PRO A 436 24.21 12.54 30.46
C PRO A 436 24.26 11.71 31.74
N GLY A 437 24.98 12.19 32.76
CA GLY A 437 25.15 11.43 34.03
C GLY A 437 23.88 11.18 34.84
N TRP A 438 22.74 11.77 34.47
CA TRP A 438 21.43 11.43 35.05
C TRP A 438 20.81 10.17 34.46
N LEU A 439 21.37 9.65 33.36
CA LEU A 439 20.99 8.40 32.72
C LEU A 439 21.90 7.27 33.21
N THR A 440 21.31 6.34 33.95
CA THR A 440 22.00 5.16 34.49
C THR A 440 21.19 3.91 34.20
N ALA A 441 21.84 2.74 34.25
CA ALA A 441 21.14 1.47 34.14
C ALA A 441 20.02 1.34 35.18
N ASP A 442 20.23 1.84 36.40
CA ASP A 442 19.22 1.82 37.47
C ASP A 442 17.97 2.65 37.12
N ALA A 443 18.12 3.75 36.38
CA ALA A 443 17.01 4.58 35.93
C ALA A 443 16.06 3.84 34.98
N LEU A 444 16.59 2.88 34.19
CA LEU A 444 15.81 2.04 33.27
C LEU A 444 15.40 0.68 33.84
N ARG A 445 15.98 0.25 34.97
CA ARG A 445 15.79 -1.09 35.56
C ARG A 445 14.33 -1.50 35.66
N ARG A 446 13.47 -0.62 36.21
CA ARG A 446 12.04 -0.91 36.39
C ARG A 446 11.32 -1.21 35.07
N TRP A 447 11.74 -0.55 33.98
CA TRP A 447 11.15 -0.67 32.66
C TRP A 447 11.64 -1.93 31.93
N VAL A 448 12.85 -2.41 32.25
CA VAL A 448 13.35 -3.72 31.80
C VAL A 448 12.59 -4.87 32.46
N ASP A 449 12.30 -4.75 33.75
CA ASP A 449 11.64 -5.83 34.49
C ASP A 449 10.14 -5.91 34.15
N ASN A 450 9.47 -4.76 34.04
CA ASN A 450 8.05 -4.67 33.71
C ASN A 450 7.69 -3.31 33.08
N PRO A 451 7.68 -3.20 31.75
CA PRO A 451 7.41 -1.94 31.08
C PRO A 451 5.92 -1.52 31.10
N GLY A 452 5.06 -2.37 31.66
CA GLY A 452 3.61 -2.16 31.73
C GLY A 452 2.87 -2.59 30.45
N PRO A 453 1.53 -2.62 30.48
CA PRO A 453 0.70 -3.19 29.42
C PRO A 453 0.68 -2.36 28.13
N ARG A 454 1.15 -1.11 28.17
CA ARG A 454 1.20 -0.22 27.01
C ARG A 454 2.48 -0.35 26.18
N ALA A 455 3.50 -1.00 26.71
CA ALA A 455 4.77 -1.14 26.01
C ALA A 455 4.68 -2.23 24.95
N ASN A 456 4.95 -1.84 23.70
CA ASN A 456 5.01 -2.76 22.59
C ASN A 456 6.39 -3.46 22.54
N VAL A 457 6.56 -4.41 21.63
CA VAL A 457 7.80 -5.19 21.45
C VAL A 457 8.99 -4.29 21.11
N TYR A 458 8.79 -3.29 20.26
CA TYR A 458 9.84 -2.33 19.87
C TYR A 458 10.35 -1.55 21.08
N ASP A 459 9.43 -1.00 21.88
CA ASP A 459 9.75 -0.18 23.05
C ASP A 459 10.54 -0.99 24.06
N HIS A 460 10.08 -2.21 24.35
CA HIS A 460 10.75 -3.08 25.32
C HIS A 460 12.14 -3.48 24.83
N ALA A 461 12.29 -3.85 23.55
CA ALA A 461 13.60 -4.18 22.98
C ALA A 461 14.58 -2.99 23.04
N LEU A 462 14.09 -1.77 22.74
CA LEU A 462 14.90 -0.56 22.78
C LEU A 462 15.35 -0.20 24.21
N ILE A 463 14.42 -0.28 25.19
CA ILE A 463 14.70 -0.02 26.61
C ILE A 463 15.74 -0.99 27.15
N VAL A 464 15.60 -2.30 26.88
CA VAL A 464 16.58 -3.30 27.32
C VAL A 464 17.94 -3.06 26.67
N ARG A 465 17.98 -2.71 25.38
CA ARG A 465 19.23 -2.38 24.70
C ARG A 465 19.91 -1.18 25.35
N ALA A 466 19.18 -0.10 25.63
CA ALA A 466 19.71 1.07 26.32
C ALA A 466 20.21 0.72 27.74
N TYR A 467 19.48 -0.11 28.48
CA TYR A 467 19.89 -0.61 29.80
C TYR A 467 21.25 -1.33 29.73
N LEU A 468 21.46 -2.21 28.75
CA LEU A 468 22.73 -2.91 28.54
C LEU A 468 23.86 -1.93 28.18
N LEU A 469 23.60 -0.95 27.32
CA LEU A 469 24.57 0.08 26.92
C LEU A 469 25.01 0.97 28.10
N LEU A 470 24.14 1.15 29.10
CA LEU A 470 24.43 1.87 30.35
C LEU A 470 25.17 1.01 31.40
N GLY A 471 25.61 -0.20 31.04
CA GLY A 471 26.30 -1.13 31.95
C GLY A 471 25.35 -2.04 32.75
N GLY A 472 24.06 -2.06 32.42
CA GLY A 472 23.10 -3.01 32.94
C GLY A 472 23.40 -4.44 32.50
N HIS A 473 22.89 -5.42 33.25
CA HIS A 473 23.09 -6.84 32.96
C HIS A 473 21.76 -7.56 32.91
N ALA A 474 21.43 -8.19 31.76
CA ALA A 474 20.25 -9.03 31.63
C ALA A 474 20.57 -10.46 32.13
N ASP A 475 19.98 -10.84 33.25
CA ASP A 475 20.10 -12.19 33.78
C ASP A 475 19.28 -13.21 32.96
N GLU A 476 19.42 -14.50 33.29
CA GLU A 476 18.68 -15.55 32.59
C GLU A 476 17.16 -15.39 32.67
N SER A 477 16.64 -14.81 33.75
CA SER A 477 15.19 -14.61 33.93
C SER A 477 14.67 -13.58 32.95
N VAL A 478 15.36 -12.42 32.86
CA VAL A 478 15.06 -11.36 31.89
C VAL A 478 15.15 -11.90 30.46
N VAL A 479 16.23 -12.61 30.13
CA VAL A 479 16.43 -13.19 28.79
C VAL A 479 15.32 -14.19 28.44
N LYS A 480 14.95 -15.10 29.37
CA LYS A 480 13.86 -16.06 29.16
C LYS A 480 12.50 -15.38 28.98
N GLN A 481 12.23 -14.31 29.73
CA GLN A 481 11.01 -13.52 29.61
C GLN A 481 10.93 -12.83 28.24
N LEU A 482 12.00 -12.16 27.82
CA LEU A 482 12.09 -11.48 26.52
C LEU A 482 11.94 -12.48 25.36
N ALA A 483 12.65 -13.60 25.41
CA ALA A 483 12.58 -14.64 24.38
C ALA A 483 11.15 -15.19 24.23
N ARG A 484 10.45 -15.42 25.35
CA ARG A 484 9.05 -15.85 25.34
C ARG A 484 8.13 -14.77 24.76
N GLN A 485 8.28 -13.53 25.22
CA GLN A 485 7.46 -12.41 24.76
C GLN A 485 7.64 -12.20 23.25
N PHE A 486 8.87 -11.99 22.78
CA PHE A 486 9.13 -11.69 21.37
C PHE A 486 8.75 -12.86 20.46
N ARG A 487 8.92 -14.11 20.89
CA ARG A 487 8.45 -15.28 20.12
C ARG A 487 6.95 -15.25 19.86
N ALA A 488 6.13 -14.73 20.79
CA ALA A 488 4.69 -14.62 20.59
C ALA A 488 4.33 -13.61 19.48
N HIS A 489 5.20 -12.64 19.20
CA HIS A 489 5.01 -11.61 18.19
C HIS A 489 5.78 -11.87 16.88
N ARG A 490 6.51 -12.99 16.79
CA ARG A 490 7.26 -13.36 15.57
C ARG A 490 6.32 -13.92 14.50
N GLY A 491 6.45 -13.39 13.29
CA GLY A 491 5.81 -13.86 12.07
C GLY A 491 4.51 -13.14 11.74
N CYS A 492 4.33 -12.88 10.44
CA CYS A 492 3.09 -12.41 9.81
C CYS A 492 2.79 -13.21 8.53
N PRO A 493 1.58 -13.14 7.96
CA PRO A 493 1.26 -13.78 6.69
C PRO A 493 2.31 -13.48 5.60
N GLY A 494 3.01 -14.52 5.13
CA GLY A 494 4.07 -14.41 4.13
C GLY A 494 5.40 -13.81 4.61
N LEU A 495 5.54 -13.47 5.90
CA LEU A 495 6.72 -12.81 6.50
C LEU A 495 7.09 -13.47 7.85
N PRO A 496 7.46 -14.77 7.87
CA PRO A 496 7.61 -15.55 9.11
C PRO A 496 8.77 -15.10 10.02
N GLY A 497 9.74 -14.36 9.50
CA GLY A 497 10.90 -13.90 10.27
C GLY A 497 10.83 -12.45 10.75
N LEU A 498 9.76 -11.71 10.43
CA LEU A 498 9.53 -10.34 10.92
C LEU A 498 8.72 -10.34 12.22
N TYR A 499 8.70 -9.22 12.93
CA TYR A 499 8.01 -9.08 14.21
C TYR A 499 6.87 -8.08 14.13
N ARG A 500 5.80 -8.39 14.86
CA ARG A 500 4.66 -7.51 15.12
C ARG A 500 4.99 -6.61 16.31
N PRO A 501 4.65 -5.31 16.29
CA PRO A 501 4.89 -4.42 17.43
C PRO A 501 4.04 -4.86 18.63
N ASP A 502 2.80 -5.30 18.40
CA ASP A 502 1.83 -5.64 19.43
C ASP A 502 0.93 -6.81 18.94
N SER A 503 -0.31 -6.87 19.41
CA SER A 503 -1.29 -7.89 18.99
C SER A 503 -1.88 -7.67 17.60
N GLU A 504 -1.58 -6.55 16.94
CA GLU A 504 -2.02 -6.28 15.57
C GLU A 504 -1.49 -7.34 14.59
N PRO A 505 -2.18 -7.60 13.47
CA PRO A 505 -1.79 -8.64 12.53
C PRO A 505 -0.52 -8.30 11.72
N ALA A 506 -0.14 -7.03 11.67
CA ALA A 506 0.89 -6.48 10.79
C ALA A 506 2.31 -6.52 11.38
N CYS A 507 3.27 -6.87 10.53
CA CYS A 507 4.70 -6.82 10.89
C CYS A 507 5.28 -5.43 10.69
N ASP A 508 6.31 -5.11 11.47
CA ASP A 508 7.02 -3.85 11.43
C ASP A 508 8.54 -4.06 11.31
N LEU A 509 9.15 -3.35 10.35
CA LEU A 509 10.60 -3.46 10.09
C LEU A 509 11.42 -2.89 11.24
N LYS A 510 10.94 -1.80 11.86
CA LYS A 510 11.62 -1.14 12.98
C LYS A 510 11.63 -2.02 14.22
N THR A 511 10.51 -2.67 14.54
CA THR A 511 10.38 -3.68 15.60
C THR A 511 11.29 -4.87 15.35
N THR A 512 11.27 -5.41 14.12
CA THR A 512 12.15 -6.52 13.74
C THR A 512 13.62 -6.15 13.97
N TRP A 513 14.03 -4.97 13.54
CA TRP A 513 15.41 -4.50 13.71
C TRP A 513 15.79 -4.38 15.18
N ALA A 514 14.92 -3.77 16.01
CA ALA A 514 15.20 -3.62 17.44
C ALA A 514 15.38 -4.97 18.15
N VAL A 515 14.55 -5.97 17.81
CA VAL A 515 14.67 -7.32 18.36
C VAL A 515 15.96 -8.01 17.89
N TRP A 516 16.33 -7.87 16.61
CA TRP A 516 17.56 -8.47 16.08
C TRP A 516 18.83 -7.84 16.66
N GLU A 517 18.86 -6.51 16.81
CA GLU A 517 19.96 -5.80 17.49
C GLU A 517 20.11 -6.22 18.95
N LEU A 518 18.99 -6.36 19.67
CA LEU A 518 19.03 -6.82 21.05
C LEU A 518 19.50 -8.27 21.14
N ASP A 519 19.06 -9.15 20.24
CA ASP A 519 19.55 -10.53 20.19
C ASP A 519 21.05 -10.59 19.87
N LYS A 520 21.54 -9.70 19.00
CA LYS A 520 22.98 -9.53 18.76
C LYS A 520 23.73 -9.10 20.03
N ALA A 521 23.20 -8.12 20.76
CA ALA A 521 23.78 -7.64 22.02
C ALA A 521 23.75 -8.69 23.15
N LEU A 522 22.86 -9.68 23.05
CA LEU A 522 22.71 -10.78 23.99
C LEU A 522 23.35 -12.09 23.50
N ASP A 523 24.28 -12.04 22.54
CA ASP A 523 24.98 -13.22 21.99
C ASP A 523 24.02 -14.31 21.46
N ARG A 524 22.97 -13.91 20.74
CA ARG A 524 21.96 -14.79 20.13
C ARG A 524 21.09 -15.58 21.13
N LYS A 525 21.02 -15.17 22.40
CA LYS A 525 20.26 -15.88 23.44
C LYS A 525 18.72 -15.79 23.27
N LEU A 526 18.20 -14.85 22.49
CA LEU A 526 16.76 -14.75 22.19
C LEU A 526 16.35 -15.68 21.03
N GLY A 527 17.31 -16.10 20.18
CA GLY A 527 17.03 -16.92 19.00
C GLY A 527 16.19 -16.18 17.93
N ALA A 528 16.33 -14.87 17.87
CA ALA A 528 15.59 -13.99 16.98
C ALA A 528 16.31 -13.80 15.64
N LEU A 529 17.65 -13.70 15.69
CA LEU A 529 18.47 -13.57 14.50
C LEU A 529 18.31 -14.79 13.60
N PRO A 530 18.18 -14.58 12.28
CA PRO A 530 18.15 -15.66 11.31
C PRO A 530 19.48 -16.42 11.33
N SER A 531 19.40 -17.75 11.30
CA SER A 531 20.54 -18.67 11.33
C SER A 531 21.27 -18.76 10.01
#